data_AF-A0A354Y028-F1
#
_entry.id   AF-A0A354Y028-F1
#
_cell.length_a   1.000
_cell.length_b   1.000
_cell.length_c   1.000
_cell.angle_alpha   90.00
_cell.angle_beta   90.00
_cell.angle_gamma   90.00
#
_symmetry.space_group_name_H-M   'P 1'
#
loop_
_entity.id
_entity.type
_entity.pdbx_description
1 polymer ?
#
loop_
_entity_poly.entity_id
_entity_poly.type
_entity_poly.pdbx_seq_one_letter_code
_entity_poly.pdbx_strand_id
1 'polypeptide(L)'
;DDESLINTIMIKYATPIDRVDIQKYKKIVNNIFSSASDDFGFIHYQDVYGVSHLISNLSDKAISTRKKAKFEESFSISAAMCEVCIDYIQNLDDSSGWIGGLIYDTFRNIENVFHECKNETLENLVFEWLSKQMKNPDYSDYGCDEGLESIYFELGSNSPYTESTSRFIDEQLSQYEKGTDWSSKYRYNKFLMHKLALLEKQEKTEEAQLLIEENLQLSDIRKIKVNQLLEQKDFFKAIACIKEGIGISEQENLAGVTRNWNNLLLQIYQEQNMQYELHYLARSMFLNHSESMEYYRIYKRTVEKAKWSAELASIIDELKKRRKTNAWHYHFSYDLANIYIEEKMWGELFIEVKDANDISVTSRYAKYLQDGFSPQLIDIYRDSIVKYAQRTGRNIYEDTKKYLKEMSKLKNGLFAAKVLKEELLNTYKNRPAMKEILSPLFR
;
A
#
# COMPACT_ATOMS: atom_id res chain seq x y z
N ASP A 1 -11.56 -29.94 -23.89
CA ASP A 1 -11.45 -29.45 -25.28
C ASP A 1 -12.78 -29.19 -25.99
N ASP A 2 -13.81 -30.05 -25.90
CA ASP A 2 -15.10 -29.79 -26.57
C ASP A 2 -15.91 -28.61 -25.98
N GLU A 3 -15.94 -28.43 -24.65
CA GLU A 3 -16.74 -27.37 -24.02
C GLU A 3 -16.16 -25.96 -24.24
N SER A 4 -14.83 -25.82 -24.23
CA SER A 4 -14.17 -24.55 -24.57
C SER A 4 -14.44 -24.13 -26.02
N LEU A 5 -14.48 -25.10 -26.94
CA LEU A 5 -14.85 -24.87 -28.34
C LEU A 5 -16.33 -24.45 -28.47
N ILE A 6 -17.24 -25.11 -27.75
CA ILE A 6 -18.67 -24.76 -27.71
C ILE A 6 -18.86 -23.34 -27.18
N ASN A 7 -18.22 -22.98 -26.06
CA ASN A 7 -18.30 -21.64 -25.49
C ASN A 7 -17.76 -20.57 -26.46
N THR A 8 -16.63 -20.84 -27.13
CA THR A 8 -16.06 -19.95 -28.15
C THR A 8 -17.02 -19.75 -29.33
N ILE A 9 -17.67 -20.82 -29.81
CA ILE A 9 -18.68 -20.75 -30.87
C ILE A 9 -19.90 -19.94 -30.40
N MET A 10 -20.40 -20.19 -29.19
CA MET A 10 -21.53 -19.45 -28.62
C MET A 10 -21.24 -17.95 -28.49
N ILE A 11 -20.04 -17.57 -28.07
CA ILE A 11 -19.61 -16.16 -28.01
C ILE A 11 -19.60 -15.55 -29.41
N LYS A 12 -18.98 -16.23 -30.39
CA LYS A 12 -18.78 -15.73 -31.75
C LYS A 12 -20.07 -15.62 -32.56
N TYR A 13 -21.00 -16.55 -32.37
CA TYR A 13 -22.23 -16.66 -33.17
C TYR A 13 -23.50 -16.26 -32.42
N ALA A 14 -23.41 -15.73 -31.19
CA ALA A 14 -24.59 -15.15 -30.53
C ALA A 14 -25.20 -14.06 -31.43
N THR A 15 -26.45 -14.28 -31.87
CA THR A 15 -27.16 -13.39 -32.78
C THR A 15 -27.22 -11.97 -32.22
N PRO A 16 -26.90 -10.94 -33.02
CA PRO A 16 -27.03 -9.55 -32.59
C PRO A 16 -28.48 -9.22 -32.19
N ILE A 17 -28.65 -8.34 -31.21
CA ILE A 17 -29.97 -7.92 -30.71
C ILE A 17 -30.01 -6.40 -30.62
N ASP A 18 -31.12 -5.81 -31.08
CA ASP A 18 -31.38 -4.36 -31.02
C ASP A 18 -32.14 -3.94 -29.74
N ARG A 19 -32.04 -4.74 -28.67
CA ARG A 19 -32.65 -4.52 -27.35
C ARG A 19 -31.77 -5.09 -26.25
N VAL A 20 -31.91 -4.55 -25.04
CA VAL A 20 -31.19 -5.05 -23.86
C VAL A 20 -31.67 -6.45 -23.49
N ASP A 21 -30.72 -7.39 -23.34
CA ASP A 21 -30.95 -8.79 -22.95
C ASP A 21 -29.80 -9.32 -22.09
N ILE A 22 -29.72 -8.83 -20.84
CA ILE A 22 -28.73 -9.24 -19.85
C ILE A 22 -28.82 -10.75 -19.57
N GLN A 23 -30.04 -11.30 -19.53
CA GLN A 23 -30.28 -12.71 -19.17
C GLN A 23 -29.70 -13.69 -20.18
N LYS A 24 -29.78 -13.38 -21.48
CA LYS A 24 -29.10 -14.17 -22.53
C LYS A 24 -27.61 -14.30 -22.24
N TYR A 25 -26.95 -13.17 -21.94
CA TYR A 25 -25.50 -13.17 -21.71
C TYR A 25 -25.11 -13.76 -20.36
N LYS A 26 -25.95 -13.60 -19.32
CA LYS A 26 -25.73 -14.28 -18.04
C LYS A 26 -25.67 -15.79 -18.19
N LYS A 27 -26.51 -16.39 -19.03
CA LYS A 27 -26.43 -17.84 -19.33
C LYS A 27 -25.10 -18.24 -19.93
N ILE A 28 -24.55 -17.42 -20.84
CA ILE A 28 -23.24 -17.68 -21.45
C ILE A 28 -22.13 -17.58 -20.40
N VAL A 29 -22.12 -16.53 -19.59
CA VAL A 29 -21.11 -16.32 -18.54
C VAL A 29 -21.18 -17.43 -17.48
N ASN A 30 -22.38 -17.76 -17.00
CA ASN A 30 -22.60 -18.86 -16.05
C ASN A 30 -22.09 -20.19 -16.59
N ASN A 31 -22.37 -20.51 -17.86
CA ASN A 31 -21.88 -21.74 -18.48
C ASN A 31 -20.35 -21.81 -18.51
N ILE A 32 -19.66 -20.68 -18.73
CA ILE A 32 -18.19 -20.62 -18.71
C ILE A 32 -17.67 -20.98 -17.31
N PHE A 33 -18.23 -20.37 -16.26
CA PHE A 33 -17.82 -20.66 -14.89
C PHE A 33 -18.20 -22.08 -14.47
N SER A 34 -19.43 -22.53 -14.71
CA SER A 34 -19.91 -23.86 -14.31
C SER A 34 -19.15 -25.01 -14.97
N SER A 35 -18.62 -24.80 -16.20
CA SER A 35 -17.80 -25.82 -16.88
C SER A 35 -16.40 -25.97 -16.26
N ALA A 36 -15.96 -24.99 -15.47
CA ALA A 36 -14.66 -24.99 -14.80
C ALA A 36 -14.75 -25.22 -13.28
N SER A 37 -15.96 -25.21 -12.72
CA SER A 37 -16.21 -25.52 -11.31
C SER A 37 -16.12 -27.02 -11.04
N ASP A 38 -15.61 -27.38 -9.87
CA ASP A 38 -15.71 -28.74 -9.33
C ASP A 38 -17.14 -29.07 -8.85
N ASP A 39 -17.33 -30.29 -8.33
CA ASP A 39 -18.62 -30.76 -7.81
C ASP A 39 -19.16 -29.91 -6.63
N PHE A 40 -18.31 -29.08 -6.02
CA PHE A 40 -18.65 -28.18 -4.92
C PHE A 40 -18.83 -26.72 -5.38
N GLY A 41 -18.69 -26.44 -6.68
CA GLY A 41 -18.82 -25.09 -7.25
C GLY A 41 -17.53 -24.27 -7.20
N PHE A 42 -16.40 -24.83 -6.74
CA PHE A 42 -15.14 -24.12 -6.60
C PHE A 42 -14.29 -24.23 -7.88
N ILE A 43 -13.59 -23.14 -8.23
CA ILE A 43 -12.68 -23.11 -9.39
C ILE A 43 -11.25 -23.06 -8.89
N HIS A 44 -10.48 -24.10 -9.19
CA HIS A 44 -9.09 -24.20 -8.77
C HIS A 44 -8.22 -23.14 -9.49
N TYR A 45 -7.19 -22.65 -8.78
CA TYR A 45 -6.26 -21.63 -9.28
C TYR A 45 -5.70 -21.90 -10.70
N GLN A 46 -5.46 -23.17 -11.04
CA GLN A 46 -4.94 -23.58 -12.34
C GLN A 46 -5.96 -23.36 -13.49
N ASP A 47 -7.25 -23.43 -13.18
CA ASP A 47 -8.35 -23.28 -14.13
C ASP A 47 -8.85 -21.84 -14.25
N VAL A 48 -8.59 -21.00 -13.23
CA VAL A 48 -8.92 -19.57 -13.22
C VAL A 48 -8.37 -18.86 -14.47
N TYR A 49 -7.17 -19.22 -14.93
CA TYR A 49 -6.58 -18.62 -16.14
C TYR A 49 -7.38 -18.95 -17.42
N GLY A 50 -7.89 -20.18 -17.54
CA GLY A 50 -8.70 -20.58 -18.69
C GLY A 50 -10.06 -19.87 -18.70
N VAL A 51 -10.69 -19.80 -17.54
CA VAL A 51 -11.96 -19.09 -17.34
C VAL A 51 -11.81 -17.61 -17.64
N SER A 52 -10.81 -16.94 -17.05
CA SER A 52 -10.58 -15.50 -17.24
C SER A 52 -10.31 -15.17 -18.71
N HIS A 53 -9.63 -16.04 -19.46
CA HIS A 53 -9.43 -15.84 -20.90
C HIS A 53 -10.75 -15.90 -21.69
N LEU A 54 -11.65 -16.83 -21.37
CA LEU A 54 -12.97 -16.91 -22.02
C LEU A 54 -13.85 -15.70 -21.69
N ILE A 55 -13.82 -15.24 -20.44
CA ILE A 55 -14.52 -14.01 -20.03
C ILE A 55 -13.91 -12.78 -20.71
N SER A 56 -12.59 -12.71 -20.84
CA SER A 56 -11.90 -11.64 -21.57
C SER A 56 -12.37 -11.55 -23.03
N ASN A 57 -12.59 -12.68 -23.72
CA ASN A 57 -13.15 -12.70 -25.08
C ASN A 57 -14.58 -12.12 -25.14
N LEU A 58 -15.38 -12.28 -24.09
CA LEU A 58 -16.69 -11.62 -23.99
C LEU A 58 -16.54 -10.11 -23.78
N SER A 59 -15.57 -9.68 -22.98
CA SER A 59 -15.22 -8.27 -22.81
C SER A 59 -14.86 -7.62 -24.16
N ASP A 60 -13.99 -8.28 -24.94
CA ASP A 60 -13.59 -7.83 -26.28
C ASP A 60 -14.79 -7.75 -27.23
N LYS A 61 -15.73 -8.71 -27.13
CA LYS A 61 -16.99 -8.67 -27.88
C LYS A 61 -17.83 -7.45 -27.48
N ALA A 62 -17.97 -7.15 -26.19
CA ALA A 62 -18.72 -5.99 -25.72
C ALA A 62 -18.13 -4.69 -26.31
N ILE A 63 -16.80 -4.54 -26.23
CA ILE A 63 -16.08 -3.39 -26.78
C ILE A 63 -16.24 -3.30 -28.30
N SER A 64 -16.12 -4.42 -29.04
CA SER A 64 -16.32 -4.42 -30.49
C SER A 64 -17.75 -4.06 -30.89
N THR A 65 -18.73 -4.47 -30.10
CA THR A 65 -20.16 -4.20 -30.34
C THR A 65 -20.47 -2.74 -30.07
N ARG A 66 -19.93 -2.14 -29.01
CA ARG A 66 -19.97 -0.69 -28.75
C ARG A 66 -19.39 0.11 -29.93
N LYS A 67 -18.21 -0.27 -30.42
CA LYS A 67 -17.56 0.38 -31.58
C LYS A 67 -18.39 0.33 -32.88
N LYS A 68 -19.36 -0.57 -32.96
CA LYS A 68 -20.33 -0.69 -34.07
C LYS A 68 -21.65 0.03 -33.78
N ALA A 69 -21.70 0.87 -32.73
CA ALA A 69 -22.87 1.58 -32.24
C ALA A 69 -24.04 0.67 -31.82
N LYS A 70 -23.76 -0.59 -31.44
CA LYS A 70 -24.76 -1.54 -30.92
C LYS A 70 -24.76 -1.49 -29.39
N PHE A 71 -25.21 -0.37 -28.85
CA PHE A 71 -25.02 -0.03 -27.44
C PHE A 71 -25.78 -0.96 -26.49
N GLU A 72 -27.00 -1.37 -26.84
CA GLU A 72 -27.84 -2.27 -26.04
C GLU A 72 -27.19 -3.64 -25.87
N GLU A 73 -26.62 -4.19 -26.96
CA GLU A 73 -25.93 -5.47 -26.91
C GLU A 73 -24.61 -5.36 -26.13
N SER A 74 -23.84 -4.28 -26.32
CA SER A 74 -22.62 -4.02 -25.53
C SER A 74 -22.92 -3.96 -24.04
N PHE A 75 -23.93 -3.16 -23.66
CA PHE A 75 -24.37 -3.05 -22.27
C PHE A 75 -24.82 -4.39 -21.72
N SER A 76 -25.61 -5.16 -22.49
CA SER A 76 -26.10 -6.47 -22.06
C SER A 76 -24.99 -7.46 -21.75
N ILE A 77 -23.92 -7.46 -22.56
CA ILE A 77 -22.74 -8.31 -22.33
C ILE A 77 -22.02 -7.87 -21.05
N SER A 78 -21.69 -6.58 -20.94
CA SER A 78 -20.94 -6.06 -19.78
C SER A 78 -21.70 -6.21 -18.47
N ALA A 79 -22.99 -5.88 -18.43
CA ALA A 79 -23.82 -6.03 -17.24
C ALA A 79 -23.95 -7.50 -16.79
N ALA A 80 -24.10 -8.42 -17.74
CA ALA A 80 -24.14 -9.85 -17.44
C ALA A 80 -22.80 -10.36 -16.88
N MET A 81 -21.68 -9.87 -17.43
CA MET A 81 -20.35 -10.20 -16.92
C MET A 81 -20.17 -9.69 -15.49
N CYS A 82 -20.47 -8.42 -15.20
CA CYS A 82 -20.36 -7.87 -13.84
C CYS A 82 -21.14 -8.73 -12.83
N GLU A 83 -22.44 -8.93 -13.09
CA GLU A 83 -23.33 -9.63 -12.16
C GLU A 83 -22.90 -11.09 -11.92
N VAL A 84 -22.43 -11.81 -12.94
CA VAL A 84 -22.02 -13.21 -12.74
C VAL A 84 -20.61 -13.30 -12.17
N CYS A 85 -19.68 -12.45 -12.60
CA CYS A 85 -18.30 -12.50 -12.10
C CYS A 85 -18.25 -12.18 -10.60
N ILE A 86 -19.05 -11.21 -10.12
CA ILE A 86 -19.10 -10.90 -8.68
C ILE A 86 -19.69 -12.05 -7.87
N ASP A 87 -20.73 -12.74 -8.38
CA ASP A 87 -21.32 -13.90 -7.70
C ASP A 87 -20.31 -15.06 -7.54
N TYR A 88 -19.45 -15.26 -8.54
CA TYR A 88 -18.45 -16.34 -8.57
C TYR A 88 -17.12 -16.01 -7.88
N ILE A 89 -16.82 -14.73 -7.62
CA ILE A 89 -15.49 -14.35 -7.10
C ILE A 89 -15.17 -15.00 -5.75
N GLN A 90 -16.21 -15.28 -4.94
CA GLN A 90 -16.09 -15.98 -3.66
C GLN A 90 -15.71 -17.46 -3.80
N ASN A 91 -15.94 -18.04 -4.98
CA ASN A 91 -15.77 -19.46 -5.28
C ASN A 91 -14.51 -19.74 -6.12
N LEU A 92 -13.58 -18.79 -6.21
CA LEU A 92 -12.34 -18.93 -6.96
C LEU A 92 -11.19 -18.16 -6.29
N ASP A 93 -9.95 -18.60 -6.57
CA ASP A 93 -8.76 -17.88 -6.11
C ASP A 93 -8.40 -16.74 -7.07
N ASP A 94 -8.86 -15.53 -6.76
CA ASP A 94 -8.54 -14.31 -7.52
C ASP A 94 -7.36 -13.52 -6.93
N SER A 95 -6.44 -14.16 -6.21
CA SER A 95 -5.28 -13.45 -5.62
C SER A 95 -4.41 -12.74 -6.68
N SER A 96 -4.53 -13.13 -7.96
CA SER A 96 -3.86 -12.47 -9.09
C SER A 96 -4.67 -11.33 -9.73
N GLY A 97 -5.91 -11.09 -9.28
CA GLY A 97 -6.78 -9.98 -9.69
C GLY A 97 -7.33 -10.09 -11.11
N TRP A 98 -7.46 -11.30 -11.66
CA TRP A 98 -7.95 -11.50 -13.02
C TRP A 98 -9.44 -11.20 -13.14
N ILE A 99 -10.26 -11.76 -12.24
CA ILE A 99 -11.71 -11.59 -12.27
C ILE A 99 -12.08 -10.17 -11.81
N GLY A 100 -11.48 -9.68 -10.72
CA GLY A 100 -11.64 -8.29 -10.28
C GLY A 100 -11.27 -7.28 -11.35
N GLY A 101 -10.17 -7.53 -12.09
CA GLY A 101 -9.77 -6.70 -13.23
C GLY A 101 -10.80 -6.71 -14.37
N LEU A 102 -11.40 -7.87 -14.67
CA LEU A 102 -12.47 -7.98 -15.67
C LEU A 102 -13.74 -7.24 -15.24
N ILE A 103 -14.12 -7.31 -13.95
CA ILE A 103 -15.24 -6.53 -13.39
C ILE A 103 -14.99 -5.04 -13.59
N TYR A 104 -13.79 -4.55 -13.25
CA TYR A 104 -13.40 -3.16 -13.47
C TYR A 104 -13.50 -2.76 -14.96
N ASP A 105 -12.96 -3.57 -15.87
CA ASP A 105 -13.02 -3.32 -17.32
C ASP A 105 -14.46 -3.28 -17.85
N THR A 106 -15.35 -4.12 -17.31
CA THR A 106 -16.76 -4.13 -17.69
C THR A 106 -17.48 -2.85 -17.26
N PHE A 107 -17.23 -2.36 -16.05
CA PHE A 107 -17.75 -1.06 -15.60
C PHE A 107 -17.28 0.08 -16.51
N ARG A 108 -15.98 0.13 -16.85
CA ARG A 108 -15.46 1.11 -17.82
C ARG A 108 -16.16 1.03 -19.17
N ASN A 109 -16.49 -0.16 -19.67
CA ASN A 109 -17.24 -0.27 -20.92
C ASN A 109 -18.69 0.21 -20.78
N ILE A 110 -19.35 -0.03 -19.64
CA ILE A 110 -20.71 0.48 -19.35
C ILE A 110 -20.74 2.00 -19.34
N GLU A 111 -19.75 2.64 -18.71
CA GLU A 111 -19.57 4.10 -18.74
C GLU A 111 -19.43 4.63 -20.17
N ASN A 112 -18.57 4.01 -20.98
CA ASN A 112 -18.43 4.38 -22.39
C ASN A 112 -19.74 4.20 -23.18
N VAL A 113 -20.51 3.15 -22.90
CA VAL A 113 -21.84 2.97 -23.52
C VAL A 113 -22.76 4.11 -23.14
N PHE A 114 -22.81 4.48 -21.85
CA PHE A 114 -23.64 5.57 -21.36
C PHE A 114 -23.33 6.89 -22.08
N HIS A 115 -22.05 7.25 -22.23
CA HIS A 115 -21.67 8.51 -22.88
C HIS A 115 -21.83 8.52 -24.41
N GLU A 116 -21.72 7.36 -25.07
CA GLU A 116 -21.72 7.28 -26.53
C GLU A 116 -23.10 7.03 -27.14
N CYS A 117 -24.04 6.42 -26.41
CA CYS A 117 -25.31 5.96 -26.99
C CYS A 117 -26.26 7.09 -27.37
N LYS A 118 -26.20 8.24 -26.67
CA LYS A 118 -27.07 9.41 -26.87
C LYS A 118 -28.54 9.01 -26.99
N ASN A 119 -28.97 8.10 -26.11
CA ASN A 119 -30.30 7.52 -26.09
C ASN A 119 -30.80 7.49 -24.65
N GLU A 120 -31.73 8.40 -24.34
CA GLU A 120 -32.28 8.60 -23.00
C GLU A 120 -32.89 7.31 -22.39
N THR A 121 -33.49 6.45 -23.22
CA THR A 121 -34.07 5.18 -22.74
C THR A 121 -32.97 4.23 -22.27
N LEU A 122 -31.88 4.11 -23.03
CA LEU A 122 -30.75 3.27 -22.65
C LEU A 122 -29.97 3.88 -21.48
N GLU A 123 -29.74 5.20 -21.49
CA GLU A 123 -29.10 5.93 -20.39
C GLU A 123 -29.82 5.70 -19.05
N ASN A 124 -31.16 5.86 -19.03
CA ASN A 124 -31.96 5.58 -17.84
C ASN A 124 -31.87 4.13 -17.39
N LEU A 125 -31.91 3.18 -18.33
CA LEU A 125 -31.80 1.76 -18.01
C LEU A 125 -30.42 1.41 -17.42
N VAL A 126 -29.35 1.98 -17.97
CA VAL A 126 -27.98 1.82 -17.44
C VAL A 126 -27.90 2.39 -16.02
N PHE A 127 -28.43 3.60 -15.80
CA PHE A 127 -28.40 4.22 -14.48
C PHE A 127 -29.21 3.43 -13.45
N GLU A 128 -30.42 2.98 -13.78
CA GLU A 128 -31.22 2.10 -12.93
C GLU A 128 -30.49 0.79 -12.58
N TRP A 129 -29.78 0.21 -13.55
CA TRP A 129 -28.97 -0.97 -13.33
C TRP A 129 -27.81 -0.67 -12.37
N LEU A 130 -27.09 0.43 -12.55
CA LEU A 130 -26.02 0.86 -11.64
C LEU A 130 -26.56 1.09 -10.21
N SER A 131 -27.70 1.77 -10.06
CA SER A 131 -28.38 1.96 -8.77
C SER A 131 -28.71 0.63 -8.08
N LYS A 132 -29.06 -0.40 -8.85
CA LYS A 132 -29.31 -1.75 -8.32
C LYS A 132 -28.00 -2.40 -7.87
N GLN A 133 -26.94 -2.31 -8.67
CA GLN A 133 -25.64 -2.90 -8.32
C GLN A 133 -25.01 -2.23 -7.10
N MET A 134 -25.22 -0.93 -6.91
CA MET A 134 -24.78 -0.19 -5.72
C MET A 134 -25.35 -0.72 -4.40
N LYS A 135 -26.45 -1.50 -4.45
CA LYS A 135 -27.06 -2.16 -3.30
C LYS A 135 -26.51 -3.57 -3.05
N ASN A 136 -25.65 -4.08 -3.93
CA ASN A 136 -25.02 -5.37 -3.76
C ASN A 136 -23.73 -5.20 -2.92
N PRO A 137 -23.68 -5.70 -1.68
CA PRO A 137 -22.51 -5.54 -0.80
C PRO A 137 -21.28 -6.29 -1.33
N ASP A 138 -21.46 -7.34 -2.14
CA ASP A 138 -20.38 -8.20 -2.61
C ASP A 138 -19.31 -7.42 -3.38
N TYR A 139 -19.70 -6.42 -4.18
CA TYR A 139 -18.72 -5.57 -4.85
C TYR A 139 -17.77 -4.92 -3.85
N SER A 140 -18.27 -4.45 -2.72
CA SER A 140 -17.42 -3.80 -1.72
C SER A 140 -16.68 -4.80 -0.85
N ASP A 141 -17.34 -5.91 -0.48
CA ASP A 141 -16.75 -6.96 0.35
C ASP A 141 -15.58 -7.68 -0.36
N TYR A 142 -15.60 -7.73 -1.70
CA TYR A 142 -14.51 -8.27 -2.53
C TYR A 142 -13.64 -7.19 -3.21
N GLY A 143 -13.77 -5.91 -2.84
CA GLY A 143 -12.92 -4.83 -3.35
C GLY A 143 -13.05 -4.54 -4.86
N CYS A 144 -14.23 -4.78 -5.42
CA CYS A 144 -14.63 -4.57 -6.80
C CYS A 144 -15.63 -3.40 -6.98
N ASP A 145 -15.81 -2.56 -5.96
CA ASP A 145 -16.78 -1.44 -5.93
C ASP A 145 -16.23 -0.14 -6.53
N GLU A 146 -14.91 0.05 -6.61
CA GLU A 146 -14.28 1.29 -7.09
C GLU A 146 -14.81 1.75 -8.46
N GLY A 147 -14.83 0.83 -9.44
CA GLY A 147 -15.33 1.15 -10.79
C GLY A 147 -16.82 1.44 -10.83
N LEU A 148 -17.62 0.69 -10.06
CA LEU A 148 -19.06 0.87 -9.96
C LEU A 148 -19.40 2.24 -9.37
N GLU A 149 -18.79 2.57 -8.23
CA GLU A 149 -19.04 3.80 -7.51
C GLU A 149 -18.62 5.04 -8.28
N SER A 150 -17.43 5.01 -8.90
CA SER A 150 -16.94 6.12 -9.71
C SER A 150 -17.98 6.52 -10.76
N ILE A 151 -18.47 5.54 -11.53
CA ILE A 151 -19.45 5.78 -12.58
C ILE A 151 -20.79 6.21 -11.97
N TYR A 152 -21.27 5.50 -10.95
CA TYR A 152 -22.56 5.80 -10.34
C TYR A 152 -22.63 7.24 -9.82
N PHE A 153 -21.61 7.69 -9.10
CA PHE A 153 -21.58 9.04 -8.56
C PHE A 153 -21.27 10.10 -9.61
N GLU A 154 -20.43 9.81 -10.62
CA GLU A 154 -20.20 10.73 -11.73
C GLU A 154 -21.50 11.03 -12.48
N LEU A 155 -22.19 9.98 -12.93
CA LEU A 155 -23.44 10.09 -13.66
C LEU A 155 -24.56 10.64 -12.76
N GLY A 156 -24.64 10.10 -11.54
CA GLY A 156 -25.63 10.46 -10.53
C GLY A 156 -25.56 11.92 -10.11
N SER A 157 -24.41 12.57 -10.26
CA SER A 157 -24.24 13.99 -9.96
C SER A 157 -24.78 14.93 -11.05
N ASN A 158 -25.43 14.42 -12.10
CA ASN A 158 -26.05 15.23 -13.15
C ASN A 158 -27.57 15.01 -13.19
N SER A 159 -28.32 16.00 -13.69
CA SER A 159 -29.75 15.83 -13.98
C SER A 159 -29.92 14.74 -15.06
N PRO A 160 -30.93 13.87 -14.97
CA PRO A 160 -32.03 13.84 -14.00
C PRO A 160 -31.75 13.04 -12.71
N TYR A 161 -30.58 12.41 -12.56
CA TYR A 161 -30.28 11.40 -11.52
C TYR A 161 -29.88 11.96 -10.16
N THR A 162 -29.69 13.27 -10.06
CA THR A 162 -29.16 13.95 -8.87
C THR A 162 -29.98 13.69 -7.60
N GLU A 163 -31.31 13.73 -7.69
CA GLU A 163 -32.15 13.53 -6.51
C GLU A 163 -32.12 12.09 -6.01
N SER A 164 -32.21 11.11 -6.92
CA SER A 164 -32.11 9.69 -6.56
C SER A 164 -30.75 9.34 -5.97
N THR A 165 -29.68 9.95 -6.50
CA THR A 165 -28.31 9.75 -5.99
C THR A 165 -28.15 10.36 -4.60
N SER A 166 -28.64 11.58 -4.37
CA SER A 166 -28.64 12.18 -3.02
C SER A 166 -29.39 11.31 -2.03
N ARG A 167 -30.57 10.82 -2.39
CA ARG A 167 -31.39 9.96 -1.52
C ARG A 167 -30.67 8.67 -1.17
N PHE A 168 -30.02 8.03 -2.15
CA PHE A 168 -29.20 6.85 -1.91
C PHE A 168 -28.07 7.14 -0.91
N ILE A 169 -27.35 8.26 -1.08
CA ILE A 169 -26.28 8.66 -0.15
C ILE A 169 -26.84 8.85 1.26
N ASP A 170 -27.99 9.53 1.40
CA ASP A 170 -28.63 9.79 2.70
C ASP A 170 -29.08 8.47 3.38
N GLU A 171 -29.59 7.51 2.61
CA GLU A 171 -29.91 6.16 3.09
C GLU A 171 -28.65 5.43 3.61
N GLN A 172 -27.54 5.49 2.87
CA GLN A 172 -26.28 4.85 3.27
C GLN A 172 -25.67 5.51 4.51
N LEU A 173 -25.67 6.85 4.59
CA LEU A 173 -25.20 7.57 5.77
C LEU A 173 -26.01 7.17 7.02
N SER A 174 -27.34 7.11 6.90
CA SER A 174 -28.24 6.68 7.99
C SER A 174 -27.98 5.24 8.43
N GLN A 175 -27.62 4.36 7.50
CA GLN A 175 -27.30 2.95 7.78
C GLN A 175 -26.02 2.82 8.63
N TYR A 176 -24.99 3.62 8.35
CA TYR A 176 -23.66 3.47 8.96
C TYR A 176 -23.39 4.43 10.12
N GLU A 177 -24.25 5.42 10.38
CA GLU A 177 -24.08 6.47 11.40
C GLU A 177 -23.73 5.93 12.80
N LYS A 178 -24.34 4.81 13.20
CA LYS A 178 -24.18 4.21 14.55
C LYS A 178 -23.19 3.04 14.57
N GLY A 179 -22.58 2.72 13.44
CA GLY A 179 -21.64 1.60 13.34
C GLY A 179 -20.33 1.92 14.06
N THR A 180 -19.87 1.00 14.91
CA THR A 180 -18.66 1.17 15.72
C THR A 180 -17.45 0.41 15.19
N ASP A 181 -17.69 -0.58 14.33
CA ASP A 181 -16.64 -1.36 13.69
C ASP A 181 -15.94 -0.57 12.58
N TRP A 182 -14.74 -1.04 12.20
CA TRP A 182 -13.92 -0.37 11.20
C TRP A 182 -14.62 -0.25 9.84
N SER A 183 -15.36 -1.28 9.41
CA SER A 183 -16.03 -1.29 8.10
C SER A 183 -17.16 -0.26 8.05
N SER A 184 -17.96 -0.15 9.11
CA SER A 184 -19.02 0.85 9.18
C SER A 184 -18.47 2.28 9.20
N LYS A 185 -17.42 2.54 10.00
CA LYS A 185 -16.74 3.86 10.01
C LYS A 185 -16.18 4.21 8.63
N TYR A 186 -15.54 3.25 7.97
CA TYR A 186 -15.00 3.42 6.63
C TYR A 186 -16.11 3.75 5.61
N ARG A 187 -17.19 2.97 5.59
CA ARG A 187 -18.34 3.19 4.70
C ARG A 187 -19.05 4.52 4.97
N TYR A 188 -19.25 4.89 6.23
CA TYR A 188 -19.82 6.18 6.60
C TYR A 188 -18.98 7.34 6.06
N ASN A 189 -17.67 7.34 6.33
CA ASN A 189 -16.75 8.35 5.84
C ASN A 189 -16.74 8.43 4.30
N LYS A 190 -16.77 7.28 3.63
CA LYS A 190 -16.83 7.18 2.16
C LYS A 190 -18.08 7.84 1.58
N PHE A 191 -19.27 7.51 2.07
CA PHE A 191 -20.51 8.14 1.59
C PHE A 191 -20.61 9.62 1.98
N LEU A 192 -20.01 10.03 3.10
CA LEU A 192 -19.94 11.43 3.49
C LEU A 192 -19.10 12.25 2.50
N MET A 193 -17.98 11.69 2.01
CA MET A 193 -17.19 12.29 0.95
C MET A 193 -17.99 12.45 -0.35
N HIS A 194 -18.79 11.45 -0.74
CA HIS A 194 -19.70 11.56 -1.89
C HIS A 194 -20.79 12.62 -1.69
N LYS A 195 -21.34 12.74 -0.48
CA LYS A 195 -22.30 13.81 -0.14
C LYS A 195 -21.67 15.18 -0.33
N LEU A 196 -20.46 15.39 0.18
CA LEU A 196 -19.73 16.65 0.06
C LEU A 196 -19.47 17.01 -1.40
N ALA A 197 -18.98 16.06 -2.22
CA ALA A 197 -18.75 16.28 -3.64
C ALA A 197 -20.04 16.65 -4.39
N LEU A 198 -21.17 16.02 -4.03
CA LEU A 198 -22.47 16.33 -4.61
C LEU A 198 -22.95 17.75 -4.24
N LEU A 199 -22.80 18.15 -2.98
CA LEU A 199 -23.15 19.48 -2.50
C LEU A 199 -22.30 20.57 -3.16
N GLU A 200 -21.00 20.32 -3.32
CA GLU A 200 -20.07 21.23 -4.01
C GLU A 200 -20.50 21.44 -5.47
N LYS A 201 -20.83 20.35 -6.19
CA LYS A 201 -21.31 20.44 -7.58
C LYS A 201 -22.66 21.16 -7.72
N GLN A 202 -23.50 21.10 -6.68
CA GLN A 202 -24.75 21.85 -6.60
C GLN A 202 -24.57 23.30 -6.11
N GLU A 203 -23.33 23.75 -5.89
CA GLU A 203 -22.99 25.05 -5.32
C GLU A 203 -23.60 25.30 -3.92
N LYS A 204 -23.97 24.24 -3.20
CA LYS A 204 -24.55 24.28 -1.84
C LYS A 204 -23.47 24.39 -0.77
N THR A 205 -22.69 25.46 -0.86
CA THR A 205 -21.49 25.68 -0.04
C THR A 205 -21.80 25.73 1.46
N GLU A 206 -22.92 26.34 1.87
CA GLU A 206 -23.30 26.43 3.28
C GLU A 206 -23.62 25.05 3.88
N GLU A 207 -24.37 24.22 3.16
CA GLU A 207 -24.72 22.85 3.59
C GLU A 207 -23.46 21.97 3.65
N ALA A 208 -22.57 22.08 2.67
CA ALA A 208 -21.28 21.39 2.67
C ALA A 208 -20.41 21.80 3.86
N GLN A 209 -20.36 23.10 4.19
CA GLN A 209 -19.57 23.59 5.31
C GLN A 209 -20.10 23.09 6.65
N LEU A 210 -21.42 23.13 6.86
CA LEU A 210 -22.05 22.58 8.07
C LEU A 210 -21.67 21.10 8.24
N LEU A 211 -21.79 20.32 7.16
CA LEU A 211 -21.46 18.90 7.18
C LEU A 211 -19.99 18.62 7.51
N ILE A 212 -19.06 19.47 7.05
CA ILE A 212 -17.64 19.41 7.42
C ILE A 212 -17.45 19.68 8.91
N GLU A 213 -18.05 20.76 9.45
CA GLU A 213 -17.89 21.14 10.87
C GLU A 213 -18.43 20.07 11.81
N GLU A 214 -19.55 19.43 11.46
CA GLU A 214 -20.19 18.37 12.25
C GLU A 214 -19.40 17.06 12.25
N ASN A 215 -18.46 16.89 11.31
CA ASN A 215 -17.76 15.62 11.08
C ASN A 215 -16.23 15.70 11.21
N LEU A 216 -15.70 16.72 11.89
CA LEU A 216 -14.25 16.89 12.08
C LEU A 216 -13.58 15.76 12.88
N GLN A 217 -14.32 14.87 13.53
CA GLN A 217 -13.78 13.64 14.12
C GLN A 217 -13.19 12.69 13.08
N LEU A 218 -13.68 12.74 11.83
CA LEU A 218 -13.20 11.92 10.74
C LEU A 218 -11.97 12.59 10.09
N SER A 219 -10.86 11.85 10.01
CA SER A 219 -9.58 12.41 9.55
C SER A 219 -9.64 12.97 8.13
N ASP A 220 -10.38 12.34 7.21
CA ASP A 220 -10.48 12.81 5.83
C ASP A 220 -11.30 14.11 5.73
N ILE A 221 -12.39 14.21 6.49
CA ILE A 221 -13.20 15.44 6.57
C ILE A 221 -12.41 16.58 7.21
N ARG A 222 -11.69 16.29 8.30
CA ARG A 222 -10.78 17.26 8.92
C ARG A 222 -9.73 17.76 7.95
N LYS A 223 -9.22 16.90 7.06
CA LYS A 223 -8.25 17.29 6.04
C LYS A 223 -8.83 18.30 5.05
N ILE A 224 -10.10 18.16 4.67
CA ILE A 224 -10.80 19.18 3.86
C ILE A 224 -10.79 20.51 4.61
N LYS A 225 -11.21 20.54 5.88
CA LYS A 225 -11.22 21.77 6.68
C LYS A 225 -9.85 22.41 6.80
N VAL A 226 -8.82 21.60 7.05
CA VAL A 226 -7.43 22.08 7.12
C VAL A 226 -6.99 22.69 5.80
N ASN A 227 -7.27 22.03 4.67
CA ASN A 227 -6.93 22.57 3.34
C ASN A 227 -7.63 23.91 3.08
N GLN A 228 -8.92 24.03 3.40
CA GLN A 228 -9.66 25.31 3.28
C GLN A 228 -9.00 26.42 4.11
N LEU A 229 -8.58 26.12 5.35
CA LEU A 229 -7.89 27.09 6.22
C LEU A 229 -6.52 27.47 5.66
N LEU A 230 -5.77 26.52 5.09
CA LEU A 230 -4.49 26.78 4.44
C LEU A 230 -4.62 27.62 3.17
N GLU A 231 -5.63 27.36 2.33
CA GLU A 231 -5.96 28.17 1.15
C GLU A 231 -6.32 29.60 1.54
N GLN A 232 -7.04 29.77 2.65
CA GLN A 232 -7.35 31.07 3.25
C GLN A 232 -6.16 31.71 3.99
N LYS A 233 -5.01 31.01 4.07
CA LYS A 233 -3.81 31.41 4.82
C LYS A 233 -4.07 31.64 6.32
N ASP A 234 -5.12 31.01 6.88
CA ASP A 234 -5.41 31.01 8.31
C ASP A 234 -4.62 29.88 9.00
N PHE A 235 -3.29 30.05 9.01
CA PHE A 235 -2.36 29.05 9.57
C PHE A 235 -2.62 28.78 11.05
N PHE A 236 -3.09 29.78 11.81
CA PHE A 236 -3.39 29.61 13.23
C PHE A 236 -4.53 28.61 13.44
N LYS A 237 -5.66 28.79 12.73
CA LYS A 237 -6.77 27.83 12.82
C LYS A 237 -6.40 26.48 12.21
N ALA A 238 -5.62 26.45 11.12
CA ALA A 238 -5.16 25.20 10.53
C ALA A 238 -4.34 24.38 11.55
N ILE A 239 -3.38 25.01 12.24
CA ILE A 239 -2.57 24.36 13.28
C ILE A 239 -3.46 23.84 14.42
N ALA A 240 -4.42 24.63 14.89
CA ALA A 240 -5.36 24.19 15.94
C ALA A 240 -6.17 22.96 15.49
N CYS A 241 -6.72 23.01 14.28
CA CYS A 241 -7.49 21.93 13.68
C CYS A 241 -6.65 20.65 13.53
N ILE A 242 -5.38 20.76 13.12
CA ILE A 242 -4.47 19.61 13.02
C ILE A 242 -4.15 19.03 14.41
N LYS A 243 -3.88 19.86 15.42
CA LYS A 243 -3.57 19.40 16.78
C LYS A 243 -4.72 18.64 17.42
N GLU A 244 -5.96 19.06 17.19
CA GLU A 244 -7.14 18.29 17.56
C GLU A 244 -7.18 16.94 16.84
N GLY A 245 -6.90 16.92 15.53
CA GLY A 245 -6.83 15.69 14.74
C GLY A 245 -5.77 14.71 15.25
N ILE A 246 -4.61 15.21 15.70
CA ILE A 246 -3.58 14.43 16.37
C ILE A 246 -4.16 13.77 17.62
N GLY A 247 -4.81 14.55 18.50
CA GLY A 247 -5.40 14.03 19.73
C GLY A 247 -6.44 12.91 19.48
N ILE A 248 -7.28 13.06 18.46
CA ILE A 248 -8.26 12.04 18.07
C ILE A 248 -7.55 10.78 17.56
N SER A 249 -6.57 10.94 16.66
CA SER A 249 -5.84 9.80 16.08
C SER A 249 -5.02 9.03 17.12
N GLU A 250 -4.48 9.70 18.14
CA GLU A 250 -3.78 9.07 19.26
C GLU A 250 -4.75 8.27 20.14
N GLN A 251 -5.94 8.81 20.43
CA GLN A 251 -6.99 8.11 21.19
C GLN A 251 -7.48 6.85 20.46
N GLU A 252 -7.57 6.91 19.13
CA GLU A 252 -7.96 5.76 18.30
C GLU A 252 -6.80 4.82 17.93
N ASN A 253 -5.57 5.09 18.42
CA ASN A 253 -4.35 4.33 18.11
C ASN A 253 -4.01 4.25 16.61
N LEU A 254 -4.33 5.30 15.85
CA LEU A 254 -4.10 5.39 14.41
C LEU A 254 -2.73 6.02 14.10
N ALA A 255 -1.63 5.31 14.46
CA ALA A 255 -0.26 5.84 14.36
C ALA A 255 0.10 6.39 12.96
N GLY A 256 -0.40 5.77 11.89
CA GLY A 256 -0.22 6.26 10.52
C GLY A 256 -0.86 7.62 10.27
N VAL A 257 -2.07 7.85 10.82
CA VAL A 257 -2.81 9.11 10.72
C VAL A 257 -2.14 10.20 11.57
N THR A 258 -1.74 9.87 12.80
CA THR A 258 -0.97 10.77 13.68
C THR A 258 0.31 11.26 12.99
N ARG A 259 1.04 10.34 12.35
CA ARG A 259 2.26 10.67 11.59
C ARG A 259 1.97 11.63 10.43
N ASN A 260 0.89 11.40 9.69
CA ASN A 260 0.51 12.28 8.57
C ASN A 260 0.18 13.70 9.05
N TRP A 261 -0.53 13.84 10.17
CA TRP A 261 -0.81 15.14 10.78
C TRP A 261 0.45 15.86 11.25
N ASN A 262 1.36 15.15 11.91
CA ASN A 262 2.64 15.72 12.33
C ASN A 262 3.51 16.15 11.13
N ASN A 263 3.49 15.40 10.03
CA ASN A 263 4.18 15.81 8.80
C ASN A 263 3.62 17.12 8.23
N LEU A 264 2.29 17.29 8.25
CA LEU A 264 1.67 18.54 7.82
C LEU A 264 2.03 19.71 8.75
N LEU A 265 2.07 19.49 10.07
CA LEU A 265 2.54 20.52 11.00
C LEU A 265 4.00 20.90 10.75
N LEU A 266 4.89 19.94 10.47
CA LEU A 266 6.29 20.24 10.12
C LEU A 266 6.38 21.15 8.90
N GLN A 267 5.57 20.88 7.86
CA GLN A 267 5.50 21.73 6.66
C GLN A 267 5.05 23.14 6.99
N ILE A 268 3.93 23.29 7.72
CA ILE A 268 3.41 24.60 8.12
C ILE A 268 4.43 25.36 8.97
N TYR A 269 5.04 24.72 9.98
CA TYR A 269 6.03 25.37 10.83
C TYR A 269 7.26 25.83 10.05
N GLN A 270 7.67 25.06 9.04
CA GLN A 270 8.77 25.44 8.16
C GLN A 270 8.38 26.65 7.28
N GLU A 271 7.21 26.64 6.65
CA GLU A 271 6.73 27.73 5.80
C GLU A 271 6.49 29.03 6.57
N GLN A 272 5.97 28.93 7.79
CA GLN A 272 5.68 30.07 8.66
C GLN A 272 6.87 30.52 9.52
N ASN A 273 8.06 29.92 9.32
CA ASN A 273 9.26 30.20 10.11
C ASN A 273 9.07 30.05 11.64
N MET A 274 8.22 29.11 12.06
CA MET A 274 7.96 28.79 13.47
C MET A 274 9.07 27.87 14.01
N GLN A 275 10.26 28.44 14.18
CA GLN A 275 11.50 27.69 14.48
C GLN A 275 11.43 26.89 15.78
N TYR A 276 10.79 27.44 16.81
CA TYR A 276 10.65 26.77 18.10
C TYR A 276 9.81 25.49 17.95
N GLU A 277 8.61 25.61 17.37
CA GLU A 277 7.69 24.49 17.16
C GLU A 277 8.27 23.45 16.20
N LEU A 278 8.93 23.89 15.13
CA LEU A 278 9.62 23.01 14.18
C LEU A 278 10.70 22.18 14.89
N HIS A 279 11.50 22.80 15.75
CA HIS A 279 12.57 22.14 16.51
C HIS A 279 12.02 21.01 17.37
N TYR A 280 11.03 21.30 18.21
CA TYR A 280 10.48 20.30 19.14
C TYR A 280 9.74 19.18 18.42
N LEU A 281 8.95 19.51 17.39
CA LEU A 281 8.22 18.50 16.64
C LEU A 281 9.18 17.58 15.87
N ALA A 282 10.18 18.13 15.16
CA ALA A 282 11.14 17.32 14.42
C ALA A 282 11.96 16.41 15.34
N ARG A 283 12.37 16.93 16.51
CA ARG A 283 13.05 16.12 17.54
C ARG A 283 12.18 14.98 18.03
N SER A 284 10.92 15.26 18.38
CA SER A 284 9.95 14.25 18.85
C SER A 284 9.70 13.18 17.79
N MET A 285 9.47 13.61 16.54
CA MET A 285 9.24 12.72 15.40
C MET A 285 10.43 11.80 15.15
N PHE A 286 11.66 12.31 15.19
CA PHE A 286 12.84 11.47 15.06
C PHE A 286 12.95 10.44 16.20
N LEU A 287 12.66 10.84 17.43
CA LEU A 287 12.73 9.96 18.60
C LEU A 287 11.66 8.86 18.61
N ASN A 288 10.53 9.07 17.92
CA ASN A 288 9.42 8.12 17.85
C ASN A 288 9.39 7.33 16.52
N HIS A 289 10.00 7.86 15.46
CA HIS A 289 10.02 7.30 14.10
C HIS A 289 11.43 7.40 13.48
N SER A 290 12.41 6.85 14.17
CA SER A 290 13.85 6.97 13.87
C SER A 290 14.29 6.32 12.55
N GLU A 291 13.43 5.52 11.92
CA GLU A 291 13.66 4.98 10.57
C GLU A 291 13.78 6.09 9.51
N SER A 292 13.21 7.27 9.77
CA SER A 292 13.35 8.43 8.89
C SER A 292 14.36 9.44 9.43
N MET A 293 15.56 9.44 8.82
CA MET A 293 16.58 10.47 9.05
C MET A 293 16.17 11.86 8.54
N GLU A 294 15.03 11.99 7.86
CA GLU A 294 14.50 13.29 7.46
C GLU A 294 14.18 14.17 8.67
N TYR A 295 13.51 13.61 9.69
CA TYR A 295 13.18 14.35 10.91
C TYR A 295 14.44 14.82 11.65
N TYR A 296 15.48 13.98 11.68
CA TYR A 296 16.78 14.34 12.25
C TYR A 296 17.41 15.53 11.53
N ARG A 297 17.38 15.53 10.19
CA ARG A 297 17.93 16.62 9.38
C ARG A 297 17.15 17.92 9.54
N ILE A 298 15.82 17.86 9.68
CA ILE A 298 15.00 19.03 10.00
C ILE A 298 15.40 19.57 11.38
N TYR A 299 15.39 18.72 12.41
CA TYR A 299 15.82 19.08 13.76
C TYR A 299 17.22 19.72 13.77
N LYS A 300 18.21 19.12 13.12
CA LYS A 300 19.57 19.67 13.00
C LYS A 300 19.60 21.06 12.38
N ARG A 301 18.78 21.33 11.36
CA ARG A 301 18.70 22.65 10.69
C ARG A 301 18.13 23.74 11.61
N THR A 302 17.29 23.38 12.58
CA THR A 302 16.75 24.35 13.55
C THR A 302 17.75 24.80 14.62
N VAL A 303 18.93 24.15 14.69
CA VAL A 303 19.93 24.42 15.72
C VAL A 303 21.09 25.22 15.12
N GLU A 304 21.45 26.32 15.79
CA GLU A 304 22.66 27.07 15.44
C GLU A 304 23.90 26.16 15.48
N LYS A 305 24.77 26.28 14.48
CA LYS A 305 25.97 25.44 14.35
C LYS A 305 26.85 25.40 15.61
N ALA A 306 26.92 26.50 16.35
CA ALA A 306 27.68 26.60 17.60
C ALA A 306 27.07 25.80 18.77
N LYS A 307 25.76 25.56 18.75
CA LYS A 307 25.02 24.82 19.77
C LYS A 307 24.81 23.34 19.41
N TRP A 308 25.03 22.97 18.15
CA TRP A 308 24.76 21.62 17.64
C TRP A 308 25.48 20.52 18.41
N SER A 309 26.73 20.73 18.84
CA SER A 309 27.46 19.70 19.59
C SER A 309 26.79 19.31 20.90
N ALA A 310 26.15 20.27 21.59
CA ALA A 310 25.42 20.00 22.82
C ALA A 310 24.10 19.27 22.55
N GLU A 311 23.36 19.68 21.53
CA GLU A 311 22.11 19.03 21.08
C GLU A 311 22.36 17.59 20.61
N LEU A 312 23.41 17.38 19.82
CA LEU A 312 23.84 16.05 19.36
C LEU A 312 24.18 15.14 20.55
N ALA A 313 24.92 15.65 21.54
CA ALA A 313 25.23 14.88 22.74
C ALA A 313 23.96 14.52 23.53
N SER A 314 23.02 15.46 23.66
CA SER A 314 21.74 15.24 24.33
C SER A 314 20.91 14.13 23.66
N ILE A 315 20.75 14.17 22.34
CA ILE A 315 19.93 13.18 21.63
C ILE A 315 20.57 11.79 21.63
N ILE A 316 21.91 11.71 21.52
CA ILE A 316 22.63 10.45 21.65
C ILE A 316 22.46 9.86 23.06
N ASP A 317 22.57 10.67 24.11
CA ASP A 317 22.38 10.21 25.49
C ASP A 317 20.94 9.73 25.74
N GLU A 318 19.94 10.42 25.20
CA GLU A 318 18.54 10.00 25.28
C GLU A 318 18.31 8.63 24.61
N LEU A 319 18.83 8.44 23.39
CA LEU A 319 18.74 7.15 22.68
C LEU A 319 19.47 6.02 23.43
N LYS A 320 20.67 6.31 23.97
CA LYS A 320 21.42 5.36 24.81
C LYS A 320 20.63 4.98 26.07
N LYS A 321 19.93 5.91 26.71
CA LYS A 321 19.06 5.66 27.87
C LYS A 321 17.84 4.82 27.51
N ARG A 322 17.12 5.16 26.44
CA ARG A 322 15.97 4.38 25.93
C ARG A 322 16.33 2.93 25.63
N ARG A 323 17.52 2.70 25.07
CA ARG A 323 18.06 1.35 24.84
C ARG A 323 18.21 0.55 26.14
N LYS A 324 18.74 1.16 27.21
CA LYS A 324 18.95 0.50 28.51
C LYS A 324 17.64 0.03 29.16
N THR A 325 16.55 0.76 28.94
CA THR A 325 15.23 0.45 29.50
C THR A 325 14.42 -0.55 28.65
N ASN A 326 14.90 -0.92 27.46
CA ASN A 326 14.20 -1.85 26.59
C ASN A 326 14.40 -3.31 27.08
N ALA A 327 13.29 -4.01 27.33
CA ALA A 327 13.26 -5.38 27.86
C ALA A 327 13.99 -6.41 26.99
N TRP A 328 14.14 -6.12 25.69
CA TRP A 328 14.79 -7.02 24.73
C TRP A 328 16.32 -6.84 24.66
N HIS A 329 16.89 -5.87 25.39
CA HIS A 329 18.33 -5.60 25.47
C HIS A 329 19.10 -5.71 24.15
N TYR A 330 18.53 -5.19 23.06
CA TYR A 330 19.20 -5.19 21.76
C TYR A 330 20.58 -4.54 21.89
N HIS A 331 21.62 -5.29 21.52
CA HIS A 331 23.01 -4.84 21.60
C HIS A 331 23.34 -3.76 20.57
N PHE A 332 22.50 -3.57 19.55
CA PHE A 332 22.71 -2.62 18.46
C PHE A 332 21.53 -1.65 18.30
N SER A 333 21.82 -0.36 18.18
CA SER A 333 20.85 0.70 17.85
C SER A 333 21.04 1.17 16.42
N TYR A 334 20.04 0.91 15.57
CA TYR A 334 19.99 1.45 14.21
C TYR A 334 19.96 2.98 14.20
N ASP A 335 19.29 3.59 15.17
CA ASP A 335 19.14 5.04 15.29
C ASP A 335 20.49 5.72 15.56
N LEU A 336 21.24 5.19 16.54
CA LEU A 336 22.58 5.66 16.85
C LEU A 336 23.51 5.47 15.66
N ALA A 337 23.46 4.31 14.99
CA ALA A 337 24.28 4.06 13.81
C ALA A 337 24.00 5.05 12.67
N ASN A 338 22.73 5.36 12.41
CA ASN A 338 22.34 6.35 11.40
C ASN A 338 22.84 7.76 11.77
N ILE A 339 22.74 8.17 13.05
CA ILE A 339 23.32 9.43 13.54
C ILE A 339 24.84 9.43 13.32
N TYR A 340 25.54 8.38 13.71
CA TYR A 340 27.00 8.33 13.60
C TYR A 340 27.47 8.38 12.14
N ILE A 341 26.69 7.84 11.20
CA ILE A 341 26.96 7.99 9.77
C ILE A 341 26.75 9.43 9.32
N GLU A 342 25.60 10.04 9.67
CA GLU A 342 25.26 11.42 9.26
C GLU A 342 26.26 12.45 9.82
N GLU A 343 26.71 12.26 11.07
CA GLU A 343 27.68 13.11 11.75
C GLU A 343 29.14 12.69 11.53
N LYS A 344 29.39 11.63 10.74
CA LYS A 344 30.73 11.07 10.47
C LYS A 344 31.51 10.69 11.73
N MET A 345 30.81 10.24 12.78
CA MET A 345 31.37 9.76 14.04
C MET A 345 31.82 8.30 13.92
N TRP A 346 32.80 8.04 13.06
CA TRP A 346 33.22 6.69 12.70
C TRP A 346 33.71 5.85 13.88
N GLY A 347 34.34 6.46 14.88
CA GLY A 347 34.76 5.78 16.10
C GLY A 347 33.60 5.22 16.91
N GLU A 348 32.55 6.04 17.12
CA GLU A 348 31.34 5.59 17.82
C GLU A 348 30.57 4.53 17.01
N LEU A 349 30.49 4.70 15.68
CA LEU A 349 29.91 3.69 14.81
C LEU A 349 30.66 2.36 14.91
N PHE A 350 31.99 2.39 14.93
CA PHE A 350 32.81 1.20 15.08
C PHE A 350 32.54 0.48 16.40
N ILE A 351 32.47 1.21 17.52
CA ILE A 351 32.15 0.65 18.85
C ILE A 351 30.77 -0.01 18.81
N GLU A 352 29.75 0.68 18.29
CA GLU A 352 28.39 0.17 18.20
C GLU A 352 28.29 -1.11 17.35
N VAL A 353 29.00 -1.16 16.21
CA VAL A 353 29.07 -2.35 15.34
C VAL A 353 29.81 -3.50 16.01
N LYS A 354 30.93 -3.21 16.70
CA LYS A 354 31.73 -4.21 17.41
C LYS A 354 30.93 -4.84 18.55
N ASP A 355 30.26 -4.02 19.35
CA ASP A 355 29.53 -4.47 20.54
C ASP A 355 28.27 -5.29 20.18
N ALA A 356 27.73 -5.10 18.97
CA ALA A 356 26.62 -5.92 18.46
C ALA A 356 26.97 -7.41 18.34
N ASN A 357 28.24 -7.75 18.10
CA ASN A 357 28.73 -9.12 17.88
C ASN A 357 27.87 -9.93 16.88
N ASP A 358 27.43 -9.26 15.82
CA ASP A 358 26.53 -9.78 14.79
C ASP A 358 27.13 -9.56 13.41
N ILE A 359 27.25 -10.65 12.63
CA ILE A 359 27.85 -10.63 11.30
C ILE A 359 27.03 -9.85 10.28
N SER A 360 25.70 -9.84 10.42
CA SER A 360 24.79 -9.09 9.55
C SER A 360 24.93 -7.58 9.80
N VAL A 361 25.13 -7.18 11.06
CA VAL A 361 25.44 -5.79 11.43
C VAL A 361 26.80 -5.39 10.86
N THR A 362 27.83 -6.21 11.08
CA THR A 362 29.18 -5.96 10.55
C THR A 362 29.16 -5.81 9.03
N SER A 363 28.48 -6.73 8.33
CA SER A 363 28.26 -6.70 6.88
C SER A 363 27.62 -5.40 6.41
N ARG A 364 26.54 -4.96 7.09
CA ARG A 364 25.79 -3.75 6.73
C ARG A 364 26.62 -2.47 6.85
N TYR A 365 27.48 -2.36 7.86
CA TYR A 365 28.17 -1.11 8.21
C TYR A 365 29.66 -1.06 7.83
N ALA A 366 30.29 -2.17 7.47
CA ALA A 366 31.71 -2.23 7.10
C ALA A 366 32.11 -1.22 6.01
N LYS A 367 31.23 -0.96 5.04
CA LYS A 367 31.47 0.01 3.96
C LYS A 367 31.75 1.44 4.45
N TYR A 368 31.23 1.83 5.61
CA TYR A 368 31.46 3.15 6.22
C TYR A 368 32.73 3.20 7.06
N LEU A 369 33.21 2.03 7.51
CA LEU A 369 34.29 1.89 8.49
C LEU A 369 35.61 1.45 7.85
N GLN A 370 35.59 0.98 6.60
CA GLN A 370 36.74 0.36 5.92
C GLN A 370 37.99 1.25 5.89
N ASP A 371 37.85 2.56 5.73
CA ASP A 371 39.00 3.46 5.56
C ASP A 371 39.80 3.65 6.86
N GLY A 372 39.13 3.61 8.01
CA GLY A 372 39.73 3.85 9.33
C GLY A 372 39.92 2.59 10.18
N PHE A 373 39.16 1.52 9.91
CA PHE A 373 39.04 0.36 10.81
C PHE A 373 39.21 -0.99 10.12
N SER A 374 39.76 -1.04 8.89
CA SER A 374 39.95 -2.30 8.16
C SER A 374 40.62 -3.42 8.98
N PRO A 375 41.75 -3.20 9.69
CA PRO A 375 42.36 -4.25 10.50
C PRO A 375 41.43 -4.82 11.58
N GLN A 376 40.73 -3.96 12.30
CA GLN A 376 39.83 -4.37 13.37
C GLN A 376 38.56 -5.03 12.83
N LEU A 377 38.06 -4.59 11.66
CA LEU A 377 36.94 -5.22 10.98
C LEU A 377 37.30 -6.63 10.49
N ILE A 378 38.53 -6.84 10.02
CA ILE A 378 39.03 -8.18 9.65
C ILE A 378 38.92 -9.14 10.83
N ASP A 379 39.32 -8.71 12.03
CA ASP A 379 39.21 -9.52 13.24
C ASP A 379 37.74 -9.81 13.60
N ILE A 380 36.87 -8.81 13.57
CA ILE A 380 35.43 -8.98 13.84
C ILE A 380 34.78 -9.93 12.82
N TYR A 381 35.08 -9.77 11.53
CA TYR A 381 34.60 -10.69 10.50
C TYR A 381 35.10 -12.10 10.76
N ARG A 382 36.39 -12.27 11.11
CA ARG A 382 36.95 -13.58 11.38
C ARG A 382 36.20 -14.28 12.52
N ASP A 383 36.06 -13.62 13.66
CA ASP A 383 35.39 -14.19 14.83
C ASP A 383 33.91 -14.50 14.55
N SER A 384 33.24 -13.58 13.86
CA SER A 384 31.83 -13.73 13.50
C SER A 384 31.60 -14.85 12.48
N ILE A 385 32.46 -14.97 11.46
CA ILE A 385 32.40 -16.03 10.44
C ILE A 385 32.65 -17.39 11.10
N VAL A 386 33.67 -17.51 11.95
CA VAL A 386 33.98 -18.76 12.66
C VAL A 386 32.78 -19.20 13.49
N LYS A 387 32.17 -18.29 14.27
CA LYS A 387 30.97 -18.57 15.05
C LYS A 387 29.78 -18.97 14.17
N TYR A 388 29.52 -18.22 13.10
CA TYR A 388 28.40 -18.48 12.18
C TYR A 388 28.52 -19.83 11.47
N ALA A 389 29.75 -20.18 11.03
CA ALA A 389 30.05 -21.42 10.32
C ALA A 389 29.96 -22.69 11.18
N GLN A 390 29.79 -22.58 12.51
CA GLN A 390 29.52 -23.73 13.38
C GLN A 390 28.18 -24.41 13.00
N ARG A 391 27.21 -23.63 12.53
CA ARG A 391 25.90 -24.10 12.06
C ARG A 391 26.03 -24.91 10.75
N THR A 392 25.01 -25.68 10.42
CA THR A 392 24.96 -26.50 9.21
C THR A 392 23.77 -26.13 8.33
N GLY A 393 23.93 -26.28 7.01
CA GLY A 393 22.89 -25.95 6.02
C GLY A 393 23.50 -25.30 4.78
N ARG A 394 22.96 -25.60 3.59
CA ARG A 394 23.48 -25.04 2.34
C ARG A 394 23.40 -23.51 2.32
N ASN A 395 22.31 -22.96 2.85
CA ASN A 395 22.11 -21.52 3.07
C ASN A 395 23.20 -20.92 3.98
N ILE A 396 23.53 -21.58 5.10
CA ILE A 396 24.60 -21.12 6.02
C ILE A 396 25.95 -21.03 5.30
N TYR A 397 26.25 -21.97 4.41
CA TYR A 397 27.51 -21.99 3.68
C TYR A 397 27.56 -20.93 2.58
N GLU A 398 26.44 -20.66 1.90
CA GLU A 398 26.35 -19.53 0.96
C GLU A 398 26.48 -18.18 1.67
N ASP A 399 25.89 -18.01 2.86
CA ASP A 399 26.08 -16.83 3.69
C ASP A 399 27.55 -16.69 4.15
N THR A 400 28.17 -17.79 4.59
CA THR A 400 29.60 -17.82 4.95
C THR A 400 30.48 -17.38 3.78
N LYS A 401 30.19 -17.86 2.58
CA LYS A 401 30.86 -17.46 1.33
C LYS A 401 30.69 -15.97 1.04
N LYS A 402 29.48 -15.44 1.24
CA LYS A 402 29.20 -14.00 1.11
C LYS A 402 30.07 -13.19 2.09
N TYR A 403 30.08 -13.55 3.37
CA TYR A 403 30.86 -12.82 4.38
C TYR A 403 32.37 -12.89 4.15
N LEU A 404 32.91 -14.03 3.71
CA LEU A 404 34.31 -14.12 3.28
C LEU A 404 34.63 -13.15 2.13
N LYS A 405 33.73 -13.05 1.13
CA LYS A 405 33.90 -12.08 0.05
C LYS A 405 33.85 -10.64 0.54
N GLU A 406 32.97 -10.33 1.49
CA GLU A 406 32.90 -8.98 2.08
C GLU A 406 34.18 -8.63 2.87
N MET A 407 34.64 -9.55 3.72
CA MET A 407 35.92 -9.45 4.41
C MET A 407 37.09 -9.22 3.43
N SER A 408 37.09 -9.90 2.28
CA SER A 408 38.15 -9.77 1.28
C SER A 408 38.26 -8.39 0.63
N LYS A 409 37.19 -7.58 0.68
CA LYS A 409 37.15 -6.21 0.14
C LYS A 409 37.83 -5.19 1.06
N LEU A 410 38.05 -5.52 2.32
CA LEU A 410 38.75 -4.65 3.27
C LEU A 410 40.23 -4.53 2.91
N LYS A 411 40.88 -3.44 3.36
CA LYS A 411 42.33 -3.27 3.17
C LYS A 411 43.07 -4.40 3.88
N ASN A 412 43.89 -5.15 3.14
CA ASN A 412 44.56 -6.39 3.56
C ASN A 412 43.62 -7.59 3.86
N GLY A 413 42.33 -7.46 3.57
CA GLY A 413 41.31 -8.47 3.87
C GLY A 413 41.39 -9.72 3.01
N LEU A 414 41.85 -9.61 1.75
CA LEU A 414 41.95 -10.75 0.84
C LEU A 414 42.82 -11.88 1.39
N PHE A 415 43.98 -11.53 1.97
CA PHE A 415 44.87 -12.52 2.58
C PHE A 415 44.19 -13.21 3.77
N ALA A 416 43.62 -12.44 4.69
CA ALA A 416 42.94 -12.96 5.86
C ALA A 416 41.73 -13.83 5.51
N ALA A 417 40.95 -13.45 4.48
CA ALA A 417 39.83 -14.25 3.99
C ALA A 417 40.28 -15.57 3.35
N LYS A 418 41.41 -15.58 2.61
CA LYS A 418 42.00 -16.82 2.07
C LYS A 418 42.42 -17.78 3.18
N VAL A 419 43.11 -17.27 4.20
CA VAL A 419 43.54 -18.05 5.37
C VAL A 419 42.33 -18.64 6.10
N LEU A 420 41.34 -17.80 6.41
CA LEU A 420 40.14 -18.25 7.11
C LEU A 420 39.33 -19.29 6.32
N LYS A 421 39.22 -19.12 5.00
CA LYS A 421 38.57 -20.12 4.13
C LYS A 421 39.24 -21.50 4.27
N GLU A 422 40.57 -21.57 4.23
CA GLU A 422 41.30 -22.84 4.40
C GLU A 422 41.15 -23.41 5.83
N GLU A 423 41.16 -22.55 6.86
CA GLU A 423 40.90 -22.95 8.26
C GLU A 423 39.51 -23.61 8.40
N LEU A 424 38.47 -23.02 7.81
CA LEU A 424 37.11 -23.57 7.85
C LEU A 424 37.01 -24.92 7.12
N LEU A 425 37.60 -25.04 5.93
CA LEU A 425 37.64 -26.29 5.17
C LEU A 425 38.39 -27.40 5.91
N ASN A 426 39.47 -27.06 6.62
CA ASN A 426 40.21 -28.01 7.45
C ASN A 426 39.50 -28.37 8.75
N THR A 427 38.78 -27.45 9.36
CA THR A 427 38.02 -27.70 10.59
C THR A 427 36.81 -28.58 10.29
N TYR A 428 36.14 -28.38 9.16
CA TYR A 428 34.90 -29.05 8.79
C TYR A 428 35.04 -30.00 7.58
N LYS A 429 36.08 -30.83 7.56
CA LYS A 429 36.38 -31.77 6.45
C LYS A 429 35.22 -32.71 6.08
N ASN A 430 34.36 -33.02 7.05
CA ASN A 430 33.21 -33.92 6.88
C ASN A 430 31.91 -33.21 6.43
N ARG A 431 31.99 -31.97 5.90
CA ARG A 431 30.84 -31.22 5.37
C ARG A 431 30.97 -31.01 3.85
N PRO A 432 30.55 -31.99 3.00
CA PRO A 432 30.74 -31.92 1.54
C PRO A 432 30.16 -30.67 0.89
N ALA A 433 28.96 -30.25 1.30
CA ALA A 433 28.32 -29.04 0.76
C ALA A 433 29.09 -27.74 1.12
N MET A 434 29.73 -27.66 2.28
CA MET A 434 30.61 -26.52 2.61
C MET A 434 31.83 -26.51 1.69
N LYS A 435 32.44 -27.68 1.46
CA LYS A 435 33.58 -27.82 0.56
C LYS A 435 33.22 -27.41 -0.88
N GLU A 436 32.08 -27.89 -1.38
CA GLU A 436 31.55 -27.53 -2.71
C GLU A 436 31.43 -26.00 -2.86
N ILE A 437 30.86 -25.32 -1.86
CA ILE A 437 30.55 -23.88 -1.91
C ILE A 437 31.80 -23.01 -1.69
N LEU A 438 32.66 -23.35 -0.73
CA LEU A 438 33.79 -22.50 -0.33
C LEU A 438 35.06 -22.75 -1.17
N SER A 439 35.32 -23.97 -1.65
CA SER A 439 36.56 -24.28 -2.39
C SER A 439 36.81 -23.42 -3.65
N PRO A 440 35.78 -22.97 -4.39
CA PRO A 440 35.98 -22.08 -5.54
C PRO A 440 36.40 -20.64 -5.18
N LEU A 441 36.32 -20.22 -3.91
CA LEU A 441 36.62 -18.86 -3.51
C LEU A 441 38.10 -18.50 -3.63
N PHE A 442 38.35 -17.29 -4.14
CA PHE A 442 39.66 -16.63 -4.21
C PHE A 442 40.76 -17.40 -4.96
N ARG A 443 40.36 -18.24 -5.91
CA ARG A 443 41.28 -18.91 -6.84
C ARG A 443 41.96 -17.92 -7.77
#